data_AF-A0A5B6ZJS9-F1
#
_entry.id   AF-A0A5B6ZJS9-F1
#
_cell.length_a   1.000
_cell.length_b   1.000
_cell.length_c   1.000
_cell.angle_alpha   90.00
_cell.angle_beta   90.00
_cell.angle_gamma   90.00
#
_symmetry.space_group_name_H-M   'P 1'
#
loop_
_entity.id
_entity.type
_entity.pdbx_description
1 polymer ?
#
loop_
_entity_poly.entity_id
_entity_poly.type
_entity_poly.pdbx_seq_one_letter_code
_entity_poly.pdbx_strand_id
1 'polypeptide(L)'
;MTCESALLYLDLPSSVLMAEAVQPLTDAAKQFLAARYKDITKFQEEVLNLPLAGIEAVLSSDDLQIASEDAVYEFVLKWARTHYLNLEERREVLGTRLGRLIRFPYMTCRKLKKVLTCNDFDPEVASKVVLEALFFKADAPYRQRSVAAEEANATYRRFVERAYKYRPVKVVEFELPRPQCVVYLDLKREECAHLFPAGRVYSQAFHLGGQGFFLSAHCNMDQQSSFHCFGLFLGMQEKGSVSFAVDYEFAARLKPTEEYVSKYKGNYTFTGGKAVGYRNLFGIPWTAFMAEDSIYFINGILHLRAELAIRQ
;
A
#
# COMPACT_ATOMS: atom_id res chain seq x y z
N MET A 1 -26.97 16.07 -0.46
CA MET A 1 -26.65 15.48 0.86
C MET A 1 -25.45 16.22 1.43
N THR A 2 -25.53 16.65 2.69
CA THR A 2 -24.44 17.29 3.46
C THR A 2 -23.81 16.28 4.43
N CYS A 3 -22.62 16.56 4.98
CA CYS A 3 -21.99 15.68 5.99
C CYS A 3 -22.91 15.46 7.21
N GLU A 4 -23.55 16.51 7.70
CA GLU A 4 -24.50 16.43 8.83
C GLU A 4 -25.67 15.50 8.52
N SER A 5 -26.29 15.66 7.34
CA SER A 5 -27.39 14.77 6.94
C SER A 5 -26.94 13.32 6.73
N ALA A 6 -25.74 13.11 6.20
CA ALA A 6 -25.18 11.77 6.01
C ALA A 6 -24.91 11.08 7.36
N LEU A 7 -24.32 11.80 8.32
CA LEU A 7 -24.09 11.28 9.66
C LEU A 7 -25.41 10.98 10.38
N LEU A 8 -26.41 11.84 10.23
CA LEU A 8 -27.73 11.62 10.83
C LEU A 8 -28.41 10.35 10.27
N TYR A 9 -28.28 10.07 8.97
CA TYR A 9 -28.80 8.82 8.41
C TYR A 9 -28.07 7.57 8.91
N LEU A 10 -26.78 7.69 9.27
CA LEU A 10 -25.98 6.58 9.79
C LEU A 10 -26.15 6.35 11.29
N ASP A 11 -26.71 7.33 12.02
CA ASP A 11 -26.93 7.28 13.47
C ASP A 11 -28.42 7.04 13.83
N LEU A 12 -29.24 6.63 12.85
CA LEU A 12 -30.63 6.29 13.11
C LEU A 12 -30.74 5.09 14.09
N PRO A 13 -31.81 5.00 14.89
CA PRO A 13 -32.02 3.86 15.77
C PRO A 13 -32.01 2.53 15.00
N SER A 14 -31.51 1.46 15.64
CA SER A 14 -31.41 0.13 15.02
C SER A 14 -32.76 -0.40 14.52
N SER A 15 -33.87 -0.05 15.17
CA SER A 15 -35.24 -0.37 14.74
C SER A 15 -35.62 0.24 13.38
N VAL A 16 -35.00 1.35 13.00
CA VAL A 16 -35.22 2.08 11.74
C VAL A 16 -34.18 1.70 10.69
N LEU A 17 -32.92 1.51 11.10
CA LEU A 17 -31.83 1.09 10.19
C LEU A 17 -32.06 -0.30 9.57
N MET A 18 -32.75 -1.19 10.26
CA MET A 18 -33.04 -2.55 9.79
C MET A 18 -34.23 -2.61 8.81
N ALA A 19 -34.89 -1.48 8.54
CA ALA A 19 -35.96 -1.41 7.55
C ALA A 19 -35.37 -1.32 6.12
N GLU A 20 -35.80 -2.21 5.22
CA GLU A 20 -35.33 -2.25 3.82
C GLU A 20 -35.48 -0.89 3.09
N ALA A 21 -36.49 -0.10 3.46
CA ALA A 21 -36.75 1.22 2.89
C ALA A 21 -35.65 2.25 3.19
N VAL A 22 -34.88 2.07 4.27
CA VAL A 22 -33.85 3.01 4.74
C VAL A 22 -32.46 2.63 4.23
N GLN A 23 -32.28 1.38 3.80
CA GLN A 23 -31.00 0.87 3.32
C GLN A 23 -30.40 1.68 2.16
N PRO A 24 -31.16 2.06 1.10
CA PRO A 24 -30.63 2.90 0.02
C PRO A 24 -30.13 4.27 0.50
N LEU A 25 -30.77 4.85 1.52
CA LEU A 25 -30.34 6.13 2.12
C LEU A 25 -29.04 5.96 2.90
N THR A 26 -28.91 4.88 3.67
CA THR A 26 -27.67 4.59 4.41
C THR A 26 -26.51 4.29 3.48
N ASP A 27 -26.75 3.58 2.38
CA ASP A 27 -25.73 3.26 1.38
C ASP A 27 -25.30 4.52 0.63
N ALA A 28 -26.24 5.39 0.25
CA ALA A 28 -25.94 6.69 -0.32
C ALA A 28 -25.09 7.53 0.65
N ALA A 29 -25.46 7.60 1.94
CA ALA A 29 -24.72 8.33 2.96
C ALA A 29 -23.28 7.80 3.12
N LYS A 30 -23.09 6.48 3.15
CA LYS A 30 -21.76 5.85 3.19
C LYS A 30 -20.93 6.22 1.95
N GLN A 31 -21.51 6.09 0.76
CA GLN A 31 -20.84 6.42 -0.50
C GLN A 31 -20.45 7.90 -0.56
N PHE A 32 -21.30 8.80 -0.05
CA PHE A 32 -21.01 10.22 0.01
C PHE A 32 -19.84 10.54 0.94
N LEU A 33 -19.81 9.96 2.15
CA LEU A 33 -18.69 10.15 3.08
C LEU A 33 -17.39 9.56 2.51
N ALA A 34 -17.46 8.36 1.94
CA ALA A 34 -16.33 7.72 1.27
C ALA A 34 -15.78 8.55 0.11
N ALA A 35 -16.65 9.16 -0.71
CA ALA A 35 -16.23 10.01 -1.83
C ALA A 35 -15.67 11.36 -1.34
N ARG A 36 -16.29 11.97 -0.32
CA ARG A 36 -15.87 13.25 0.26
C ARG A 36 -14.50 13.14 0.93
N TYR A 37 -14.30 12.08 1.70
CA TYR A 37 -13.07 11.82 2.46
C TYR A 37 -12.15 10.80 1.78
N LYS A 38 -12.27 10.67 0.45
CA LYS A 38 -11.45 9.76 -0.36
C LYS A 38 -9.95 9.95 -0.09
N ASP A 39 -9.50 11.19 0.01
CA ASP A 39 -8.12 11.54 0.37
C ASP A 39 -8.05 11.96 1.85
N ILE A 40 -7.86 10.98 2.74
CA ILE A 40 -7.77 11.22 4.20
C ILE A 40 -6.66 12.22 4.54
N THR A 41 -5.58 12.25 3.75
CA THR A 41 -4.43 13.12 4.05
C THR A 41 -4.77 14.60 3.94
N LYS A 42 -5.77 14.97 3.12
CA LYS A 42 -6.25 16.35 3.00
C LYS A 42 -7.24 16.75 4.08
N PHE A 43 -8.01 15.79 4.60
CA PHE A 43 -9.10 16.03 5.55
C PHE A 43 -8.82 15.40 6.91
N GLN A 44 -7.54 15.26 7.29
CA GLN A 44 -7.15 14.45 8.42
C GLN A 44 -7.84 14.88 9.72
N GLU A 45 -7.93 16.17 9.99
CA GLU A 45 -8.59 16.71 11.18
C GLU A 45 -10.11 16.48 11.17
N GLU A 46 -10.77 16.73 10.03
CA GLU A 46 -12.21 16.46 9.89
C GLU A 46 -12.52 14.98 10.12
N VAL A 47 -11.77 14.09 9.47
CA VAL A 47 -11.96 12.63 9.58
C VAL A 47 -11.66 12.16 11.00
N LEU A 48 -10.66 12.75 11.68
CA LEU A 48 -10.37 12.43 13.08
C LEU A 48 -11.51 12.83 14.02
N ASN A 49 -12.32 13.82 13.67
CA ASN A 49 -13.45 14.27 14.48
C ASN A 49 -14.79 13.60 14.10
N LEU A 50 -14.81 12.71 13.09
CA LEU A 50 -16.03 11.99 12.72
C LEU A 50 -16.47 11.03 13.84
N PRO A 51 -17.79 10.87 14.05
CA PRO A 51 -18.33 9.84 14.94
C PRO A 51 -18.08 8.45 14.33
N LEU A 52 -18.27 7.40 15.15
CA LEU A 52 -17.95 6.01 14.81
C LEU A 52 -18.56 5.57 13.47
N ALA A 53 -19.85 5.82 13.23
CA ALA A 53 -20.50 5.43 11.99
C ALA A 53 -19.91 6.15 10.75
N GLY A 54 -19.46 7.39 10.93
CA GLY A 54 -18.83 8.19 9.88
C GLY A 54 -17.44 7.65 9.51
N ILE A 55 -16.60 7.36 10.51
CA ILE A 55 -15.26 6.81 10.25
C ILE A 55 -15.35 5.41 9.62
N GLU A 56 -16.33 4.59 10.04
CA GLU A 56 -16.55 3.27 9.45
C GLU A 56 -16.93 3.36 7.97
N ALA A 57 -17.80 4.31 7.62
CA ALA A 57 -18.19 4.54 6.23
C ALA A 57 -16.98 4.89 5.36
N VAL A 58 -16.11 5.77 5.84
CA VAL A 58 -14.87 6.18 5.13
C VAL A 58 -13.91 4.99 5.00
N LEU A 59 -13.66 4.28 6.09
CA LEU A 59 -12.72 3.15 6.11
C LEU A 59 -13.23 1.91 5.37
N SER A 60 -14.52 1.79 5.12
CA SER A 60 -15.07 0.68 4.32
C SER A 60 -14.74 0.80 2.83
N SER A 61 -14.36 1.99 2.35
CA SER A 61 -14.09 2.27 0.93
C SER A 61 -12.80 1.61 0.41
N ASP A 62 -12.87 0.98 -0.76
CA ASP A 62 -11.70 0.51 -1.51
C ASP A 62 -10.91 1.64 -2.14
N ASP A 63 -11.57 2.75 -2.48
CA ASP A 63 -10.98 3.88 -3.20
C ASP A 63 -10.19 4.83 -2.29
N LEU A 64 -9.96 4.43 -1.04
CA LEU A 64 -9.33 5.27 -0.02
C LEU A 64 -7.88 5.60 -0.40
N GLN A 65 -7.63 6.86 -0.71
CA GLN A 65 -6.31 7.39 -1.03
C GLN A 65 -5.52 7.66 0.24
N ILE A 66 -4.81 6.63 0.68
CA ILE A 66 -3.86 6.68 1.79
C ILE A 66 -2.55 6.00 1.38
N ALA A 67 -1.45 6.32 2.07
CA ALA A 67 -0.12 5.85 1.73
C ALA A 67 0.01 4.31 1.69
N SER A 68 -0.60 3.62 2.66
CA SER A 68 -0.57 2.17 2.82
C SER A 68 -1.59 1.72 3.86
N GLU A 69 -1.86 0.42 3.98
CA GLU A 69 -2.71 -0.10 5.07
C GLU A 69 -2.05 0.09 6.44
N ASP A 70 -0.71 0.13 6.51
CA ASP A 70 0.00 0.49 7.73
C ASP A 70 -0.41 1.88 8.23
N ALA A 71 -0.66 2.83 7.32
CA ALA A 71 -1.14 4.16 7.66
C ALA A 71 -2.62 4.15 8.07
N VAL A 72 -3.45 3.26 7.51
CA VAL A 72 -4.83 3.05 7.97
C VAL A 72 -4.83 2.56 9.42
N TYR A 73 -4.00 1.58 9.74
CA TYR A 73 -3.86 1.05 11.10
C TYR A 73 -3.47 2.15 12.11
N GLU A 74 -2.44 2.95 11.80
CA GLU A 74 -2.03 4.05 12.68
C GLU A 74 -3.12 5.12 12.81
N PHE A 75 -3.84 5.41 11.72
CA PHE A 75 -4.95 6.36 11.73
C PHE A 75 -6.09 5.87 12.63
N VAL A 76 -6.47 4.59 12.52
CA VAL A 76 -7.50 3.96 13.34
C VAL A 76 -7.12 3.99 14.82
N LEU A 77 -5.88 3.66 15.16
CA LEU A 77 -5.41 3.77 16.54
C LEU A 77 -5.45 5.21 17.06
N LYS A 78 -5.03 6.18 16.24
CA LYS A 78 -5.09 7.59 16.60
C LYS A 78 -6.54 8.01 16.88
N TRP A 79 -7.47 7.70 15.96
CA TRP A 79 -8.89 7.98 16.13
C TRP A 79 -9.45 7.33 17.41
N ALA A 80 -9.19 6.03 17.61
CA ALA A 80 -9.72 5.30 18.76
C ALA A 80 -9.21 5.85 20.09
N ARG A 81 -7.94 6.28 20.17
CA ARG A 81 -7.37 6.91 21.37
C ARG A 81 -7.91 8.31 21.63
N THR A 82 -8.34 9.04 20.58
CA THR A 82 -8.95 10.36 20.71
C THR A 82 -10.39 10.27 21.21
N HIS A 83 -11.16 9.28 20.76
CA HIS A 83 -12.58 9.14 21.10
C HIS A 83 -12.85 8.24 22.32
N TYR A 84 -11.97 7.29 22.61
CA TYR A 84 -12.11 6.35 23.74
C TYR A 84 -10.88 6.40 24.64
N LEU A 85 -11.01 7.18 25.72
CA LEU A 85 -9.97 7.31 26.76
C LEU A 85 -9.89 6.05 27.62
N ASN A 86 -11.02 5.36 27.83
CA ASN A 86 -11.09 4.09 28.54
C ASN A 86 -10.50 2.97 27.66
N LEU A 87 -9.55 2.19 28.21
CA LEU A 87 -8.88 1.11 27.51
C LEU A 87 -9.84 -0.03 27.11
N GLU A 88 -10.78 -0.39 27.98
CA GLU A 88 -11.70 -1.52 27.74
C GLU A 88 -12.71 -1.19 26.65
N GLU A 89 -13.31 0.01 26.69
CA GLU A 89 -14.17 0.49 25.61
C GLU A 89 -13.40 0.60 24.28
N ARG A 90 -12.16 1.09 24.33
CA ARG A 90 -11.30 1.19 23.14
C ARG A 90 -11.02 -0.19 22.54
N ARG A 91 -10.71 -1.18 23.38
CA ARG A 91 -10.49 -2.58 22.95
C ARG A 91 -11.74 -3.18 22.33
N GLU A 92 -12.90 -2.94 22.92
CA GLU A 92 -14.18 -3.43 22.40
C GLU A 92 -14.46 -2.86 21.00
N VAL A 93 -14.34 -1.54 20.83
CA VAL A 93 -14.60 -0.87 19.54
C VAL A 93 -13.57 -1.29 18.49
N LEU A 94 -12.29 -1.40 18.84
CA LEU A 94 -11.25 -1.87 17.92
C LEU A 94 -11.44 -3.35 17.55
N GLY A 95 -11.79 -4.22 18.50
CA GLY A 95 -11.92 -5.65 18.25
C GLY A 95 -13.17 -6.02 17.45
N THR A 96 -14.30 -5.35 17.72
CA THR A 96 -15.60 -5.73 17.14
C THR A 96 -15.95 -4.95 15.88
N ARG A 97 -15.49 -3.69 15.77
CA ARG A 97 -15.89 -2.77 14.71
C ARG A 97 -14.72 -2.36 13.83
N LEU A 98 -13.84 -1.49 14.33
CA LEU A 98 -12.82 -0.84 13.50
C LEU A 98 -11.73 -1.78 12.99
N GLY A 99 -11.33 -2.77 13.79
CA GLY A 99 -10.30 -3.75 13.40
C GLY A 99 -10.70 -4.54 12.15
N ARG A 100 -12.00 -4.78 11.94
CA ARG A 100 -12.50 -5.48 10.74
C ARG A 100 -12.38 -4.66 9.46
N LEU A 101 -12.21 -3.34 9.60
CA LEU A 101 -12.01 -2.43 8.47
C LEU A 101 -10.53 -2.28 8.10
N ILE A 102 -9.62 -2.76 8.94
CA ILE A 102 -8.19 -2.81 8.65
C ILE A 102 -7.90 -4.07 7.83
N ARG A 103 -7.27 -3.89 6.68
CA ARG A 103 -6.91 -4.98 5.78
C ARG A 103 -5.54 -5.55 6.14
N PHE A 104 -5.44 -6.17 7.32
CA PHE A 104 -4.20 -6.76 7.84
C PHE A 104 -3.37 -7.56 6.81
N PRO A 105 -3.96 -8.34 5.87
CA PRO A 105 -3.21 -9.01 4.82
C PRO A 105 -2.37 -8.10 3.90
N TYR A 106 -2.69 -6.81 3.83
CA TYR A 106 -1.97 -5.79 3.04
C TYR A 106 -1.03 -4.91 3.87
N MET A 107 -0.94 -5.13 5.19
CA MET A 107 0.04 -4.47 6.05
C MET A 107 1.45 -5.07 5.89
N THR A 108 2.48 -4.34 6.28
CA THR A 108 3.86 -4.87 6.30
C THR A 108 4.04 -5.87 7.45
N CYS A 109 4.90 -6.88 7.26
CA CYS A 109 5.21 -7.84 8.34
C CYS A 109 5.76 -7.13 9.59
N ARG A 110 6.54 -6.06 9.39
CA ARG A 110 7.03 -5.19 10.48
C ARG A 110 5.89 -4.57 11.27
N LYS A 111 4.84 -4.09 10.61
CA LYS A 111 3.67 -3.51 11.29
C LYS A 111 2.79 -4.58 11.92
N LEU A 112 2.57 -5.72 11.27
CA LEU A 112 1.86 -6.87 11.85
C LEU A 112 2.51 -7.33 13.16
N LYS A 113 3.83 -7.34 13.25
CA LYS A 113 4.54 -7.63 14.52
C LYS A 113 4.20 -6.60 15.61
N LYS A 114 4.01 -5.32 15.26
CA LYS A 114 3.59 -4.28 16.21
C LYS A 114 2.13 -4.44 16.66
N VAL A 115 1.26 -5.03 15.84
CA VAL A 115 -0.13 -5.33 16.21
C VAL A 115 -0.15 -6.30 17.40
N LEU A 116 0.70 -7.34 17.38
CA LEU A 116 0.79 -8.32 18.47
C LEU A 116 1.20 -7.71 19.82
N THR A 117 1.92 -6.59 19.81
CA THR A 117 2.38 -5.89 21.01
C THR A 117 1.52 -4.68 21.36
N CYS A 118 0.41 -4.46 20.66
CA CYS A 118 -0.42 -3.27 20.85
C CYS A 118 -1.43 -3.47 21.98
N ASN A 119 -1.30 -2.69 23.05
CA ASN A 119 -2.20 -2.78 24.21
C ASN A 119 -3.67 -2.46 23.90
N ASP A 120 -3.92 -1.74 22.80
CA ASP A 120 -5.26 -1.32 22.37
C ASP A 120 -6.06 -2.45 21.70
N PHE A 121 -5.40 -3.53 21.32
CA PHE A 121 -6.07 -4.73 20.85
C PHE A 121 -6.08 -5.78 21.95
N ASP A 122 -7.16 -6.55 22.01
CA ASP A 122 -7.17 -7.79 22.77
C ASP A 122 -6.10 -8.76 22.18
N PRO A 123 -5.28 -9.41 23.01
CA PRO A 123 -4.21 -10.29 22.53
C PRO A 123 -4.69 -11.46 21.65
N GLU A 124 -5.86 -12.02 21.93
CA GLU A 124 -6.43 -13.12 21.14
C GLU A 124 -6.89 -12.61 19.77
N VAL A 125 -7.58 -11.47 19.75
CA VAL A 125 -8.00 -10.81 18.49
C VAL A 125 -6.79 -10.42 17.65
N ALA A 126 -5.77 -9.79 18.25
CA ALA A 126 -4.53 -9.41 17.58
C ALA A 126 -3.82 -10.63 16.97
N SER A 127 -3.70 -11.72 17.74
CA SER A 127 -3.07 -12.96 17.27
C SER A 127 -3.83 -13.56 16.09
N LYS A 128 -5.16 -13.61 16.18
CA LYS A 128 -6.02 -14.14 15.12
C LYS A 128 -5.86 -13.37 13.81
N VAL A 129 -5.99 -12.04 13.83
CA VAL A 129 -5.91 -11.23 12.59
C VAL A 129 -4.52 -11.25 11.98
N VAL A 130 -3.46 -11.33 12.80
CA VAL A 130 -2.08 -11.44 12.31
C VAL A 130 -1.84 -12.81 11.67
N LEU A 131 -2.32 -13.90 12.27
CA LEU A 131 -2.21 -15.24 11.68
C LEU A 131 -2.95 -15.34 10.34
N GLU A 132 -4.20 -14.84 10.29
CA GLU A 132 -4.98 -14.78 9.04
C GLU A 132 -4.22 -14.01 7.94
N ALA A 133 -3.64 -12.86 8.29
CA ALA A 133 -2.85 -12.05 7.37
C ALA A 133 -1.59 -12.77 6.87
N LEU A 134 -0.88 -13.46 7.75
CA LEU A 134 0.34 -14.22 7.39
C LEU A 134 0.02 -15.41 6.49
N PHE A 135 -1.04 -16.17 6.79
CA PHE A 135 -1.48 -17.28 5.94
C PHE A 135 -1.89 -16.80 4.55
N PHE A 136 -2.67 -15.72 4.46
CA PHE A 136 -3.03 -15.12 3.18
C PHE A 136 -1.78 -14.72 2.38
N LYS A 137 -0.81 -14.04 3.01
CA LYS A 137 0.43 -13.61 2.35
C LYS A 137 1.30 -14.79 1.85
N ALA A 138 1.31 -15.89 2.59
CA ALA A 138 2.06 -17.10 2.24
C ALA A 138 1.38 -17.93 1.15
N ASP A 139 0.08 -17.72 0.92
CA ASP A 139 -0.69 -18.51 -0.04
C ASP A 139 -0.32 -18.20 -1.50
N ALA A 140 -0.61 -19.15 -2.38
CA ALA A 140 -0.31 -18.99 -3.80
C ALA A 140 -1.17 -17.85 -4.42
N PRO A 141 -0.65 -17.10 -5.42
CA PRO A 141 -1.36 -15.94 -5.99
C PRO A 141 -2.77 -16.26 -6.54
N TYR A 142 -3.04 -17.49 -6.96
CA TYR A 142 -4.38 -17.89 -7.43
C TYR A 142 -5.36 -18.08 -6.26
N ARG A 143 -4.89 -18.57 -5.11
CA ARG A 143 -5.70 -18.71 -3.88
C ARG A 143 -6.00 -17.36 -3.26
N GLN A 144 -5.02 -16.48 -3.19
CA GLN A 144 -5.22 -15.08 -2.79
C GLN A 144 -6.33 -14.42 -3.62
N ARG A 145 -6.31 -14.65 -4.95
CA ARG A 145 -7.36 -14.16 -5.87
C ARG A 145 -8.74 -14.79 -5.61
N SER A 146 -8.80 -16.09 -5.33
CA SER A 146 -10.06 -16.78 -4.98
C SER A 146 -10.66 -16.21 -3.71
N VAL A 147 -9.88 -16.12 -2.64
CA VAL A 147 -10.30 -15.60 -1.33
C VAL A 147 -10.76 -14.13 -1.47
N ALA A 148 -10.01 -13.32 -2.21
CA ALA A 148 -10.39 -11.92 -2.47
C ALA A 148 -11.69 -11.80 -3.28
N ALA A 149 -11.97 -12.71 -4.22
CA ALA A 149 -13.19 -12.72 -5.01
C ALA A 149 -14.40 -13.21 -4.20
N GLU A 150 -14.21 -14.22 -3.35
CA GLU A 150 -15.25 -14.74 -2.45
C GLU A 150 -15.66 -13.69 -1.40
N GLU A 151 -14.70 -12.99 -0.79
CA GLU A 151 -14.98 -11.89 0.15
C GLU A 151 -15.29 -10.54 -0.51
N ALA A 152 -15.28 -10.43 -1.84
CA ALA A 152 -15.61 -9.17 -2.51
C ALA A 152 -17.04 -8.69 -2.20
N ASN A 153 -17.96 -9.64 -1.95
CA ASN A 153 -19.36 -9.40 -1.61
C ASN A 153 -19.65 -9.45 -0.10
N ALA A 154 -18.62 -9.68 0.73
CA ALA A 154 -18.80 -9.70 2.17
C ALA A 154 -18.90 -8.27 2.73
N THR A 155 -19.59 -8.12 3.86
CA THR A 155 -19.72 -6.84 4.60
C THR A 155 -18.35 -6.25 4.97
N TYR A 156 -17.32 -7.10 5.10
CA TYR A 156 -15.96 -6.71 5.44
C TYR A 156 -14.99 -7.25 4.39
N ARG A 157 -14.42 -6.37 3.57
CA ARG A 157 -13.60 -6.70 2.39
C ARG A 157 -12.12 -6.81 2.75
N ARG A 158 -11.80 -7.65 3.74
CA ARG A 158 -10.47 -7.70 4.39
C ARG A 158 -9.35 -8.22 3.48
N PHE A 159 -9.70 -9.06 2.51
CA PHE A 159 -8.76 -9.60 1.51
C PHE A 159 -8.79 -8.87 0.17
N VAL A 160 -9.41 -7.68 0.08
CA VAL A 160 -9.43 -6.87 -1.13
C VAL A 160 -8.39 -5.74 -1.02
N GLU A 161 -7.54 -5.54 -2.02
CA GLU A 161 -6.54 -4.45 -2.01
C GLU A 161 -7.23 -3.08 -2.17
N ARG A 162 -6.84 -2.06 -1.38
CA ARG A 162 -7.30 -0.67 -1.59
C ARG A 162 -6.52 0.00 -2.72
N ALA A 163 -7.07 1.10 -3.24
CA ALA A 163 -6.41 2.04 -4.13
C ALA A 163 -5.37 2.91 -3.40
N TYR A 164 -4.34 2.29 -2.82
CA TYR A 164 -3.28 3.01 -2.11
C TYR A 164 -2.56 4.03 -3.03
N LYS A 165 -2.11 5.13 -2.44
CA LYS A 165 -1.31 6.14 -3.15
C LYS A 165 0.04 5.59 -3.64
N TYR A 166 0.61 4.65 -2.89
CA TYR A 166 1.90 4.04 -3.19
C TYR A 166 1.74 2.54 -3.47
N ARG A 167 2.46 2.06 -4.50
CA ARG A 167 2.35 0.67 -4.97
C ARG A 167 2.94 -0.28 -3.91
N PRO A 168 2.19 -1.31 -3.47
CA PRO A 168 2.75 -2.31 -2.57
C PRO A 168 3.95 -3.03 -3.18
N VAL A 169 4.86 -3.47 -2.31
CA VAL A 169 6.04 -4.26 -2.68
C VAL A 169 6.14 -5.50 -1.82
N LYS A 170 6.71 -6.57 -2.38
CA LYS A 170 7.12 -7.75 -1.59
C LYS A 170 8.58 -7.60 -1.25
N VAL A 171 8.92 -7.78 0.02
CA VAL A 171 10.28 -7.59 0.53
C VAL A 171 10.73 -8.86 1.21
N VAL A 172 11.94 -9.32 0.86
CA VAL A 172 12.64 -10.41 1.55
C VAL A 172 13.88 -9.80 2.17
N GLU A 173 13.98 -9.85 3.50
CA GLU A 173 15.08 -9.25 4.27
C GLU A 173 16.05 -10.35 4.72
N PHE A 174 17.34 -10.05 4.68
CA PHE A 174 18.40 -10.92 5.18
C PHE A 174 19.31 -10.10 6.10
N GLU A 175 19.59 -10.62 7.29
CA GLU A 175 20.47 -9.95 8.26
C GLU A 175 21.95 -10.30 8.06
N LEU A 176 22.22 -11.54 7.63
CA LEU A 176 23.57 -12.10 7.46
C LEU A 176 23.80 -12.54 6.00
N PRO A 177 25.06 -12.52 5.51
CA PRO A 177 26.30 -12.12 6.19
C PRO A 177 26.47 -10.60 6.34
N ARG A 178 25.67 -9.82 5.61
CA ARG A 178 25.50 -8.38 5.78
C ARG A 178 24.02 -8.05 5.55
N PRO A 179 23.49 -6.96 6.13
CA PRO A 179 22.10 -6.61 5.91
C PRO A 179 21.84 -6.35 4.43
N GLN A 180 20.89 -7.08 3.87
CA GLN A 180 20.46 -6.95 2.48
C GLN A 180 18.96 -7.21 2.36
N CYS A 181 18.33 -6.68 1.33
CA CYS A 181 16.93 -6.98 1.03
C CYS A 181 16.70 -7.11 -0.47
N VAL A 182 15.75 -7.97 -0.83
CA VAL A 182 15.27 -8.13 -2.20
C VAL A 182 13.82 -7.66 -2.25
N VAL A 183 13.57 -6.68 -3.09
CA VAL A 183 12.28 -6.01 -3.27
C VAL A 183 11.72 -6.37 -4.63
N TYR A 184 10.49 -6.88 -4.65
CA TYR A 184 9.75 -7.16 -5.87
C TYR A 184 8.65 -6.11 -6.05
N LEU A 185 8.62 -5.52 -7.25
CA LEU A 185 7.64 -4.51 -7.66
C LEU A 185 7.01 -4.96 -8.97
N ASP A 186 5.70 -5.16 -8.93
CA ASP A 186 4.90 -5.52 -10.10
C ASP A 186 4.07 -4.31 -10.53
N LEU A 187 4.17 -3.96 -11.82
CA LEU A 187 3.41 -2.89 -12.45
C LEU A 187 2.59 -3.46 -13.62
N LYS A 188 1.29 -3.20 -13.64
CA LYS A 188 0.44 -3.56 -14.79
C LYS A 188 0.82 -2.69 -15.99
N ARG A 189 0.63 -3.23 -17.20
CA ARG A 189 0.83 -2.49 -18.45
C ARG A 189 0.01 -1.20 -18.48
N GLU A 190 -1.23 -1.24 -18.00
CA GLU A 190 -2.08 -0.05 -17.87
C GLU A 190 -1.48 0.99 -16.91
N GLU A 191 -0.96 0.57 -15.76
CA GLU A 191 -0.27 1.48 -14.81
C GLU A 191 0.98 2.09 -15.44
N CYS A 192 1.75 1.30 -16.19
CA CYS A 192 2.88 1.82 -16.97
C CYS A 192 2.42 2.85 -18.00
N ALA A 193 1.33 2.61 -18.72
CA ALA A 193 0.82 3.55 -19.73
C ALA A 193 0.52 4.95 -19.15
N HIS A 194 -0.01 5.02 -17.91
CA HIS A 194 -0.28 6.27 -17.20
C HIS A 194 0.99 7.04 -16.80
N LEU A 195 2.18 6.44 -16.91
CA LEU A 195 3.44 7.15 -16.67
C LEU A 195 3.83 8.04 -17.84
N PHE A 196 3.32 7.83 -19.06
CA PHE A 196 3.70 8.67 -20.19
C PHE A 196 3.06 10.06 -20.11
N PRO A 197 3.76 11.16 -20.48
CA PRO A 197 5.16 11.25 -20.90
C PRO A 197 6.16 11.51 -19.75
N ALA A 198 5.68 11.90 -18.57
CA ALA A 198 6.52 12.36 -17.44
C ALA A 198 5.98 11.95 -16.05
N GLY A 199 5.01 11.04 -16.03
CA GLY A 199 4.40 10.47 -14.84
C GLY A 199 5.35 9.56 -14.04
N ARG A 200 4.96 9.33 -12.79
CA ARG A 200 5.76 8.60 -11.79
C ARG A 200 4.86 7.73 -10.94
N VAL A 201 5.33 6.55 -10.61
CA VAL A 201 4.73 5.69 -9.58
C VAL A 201 5.76 5.40 -8.51
N TYR A 202 5.34 5.54 -7.26
CA TYR A 202 6.18 5.33 -6.09
C TYR A 202 5.74 4.05 -5.38
N SER A 203 6.70 3.26 -4.92
CA SER A 203 6.41 2.13 -4.05
C SER A 203 6.11 2.57 -2.63
N GLN A 204 5.44 1.71 -1.87
CA GLN A 204 5.45 1.79 -0.41
C GLN A 204 6.89 1.67 0.10
N ALA A 205 7.11 2.25 1.28
CA ALA A 205 8.43 2.22 1.89
C ALA A 205 8.78 0.81 2.39
N PHE A 206 10.02 0.40 2.18
CA PHE A 206 10.64 -0.80 2.72
C PHE A 206 11.89 -0.42 3.50
N HIS A 207 12.44 -1.33 4.31
CA HIS A 207 13.52 -0.99 5.23
C HIS A 207 14.76 -1.84 4.99
N LEU A 208 15.93 -1.22 5.16
CA LEU A 208 17.23 -1.86 5.14
C LEU A 208 18.10 -1.26 6.24
N GLY A 209 18.55 -2.09 7.19
CA GLY A 209 19.33 -1.61 8.34
C GLY A 209 18.63 -0.52 9.15
N GLY A 210 17.30 -0.62 9.29
CA GLY A 210 16.47 0.36 10.00
C GLY A 210 16.09 1.59 9.17
N GLN A 211 16.77 1.86 8.05
CA GLN A 211 16.50 3.01 7.18
C GLN A 211 15.39 2.72 6.16
N GLY A 212 14.45 3.66 6.00
CA GLY A 212 13.37 3.57 5.02
C GLY A 212 13.79 3.98 3.60
N PHE A 213 13.48 3.13 2.63
CA PHE A 213 13.72 3.30 1.19
C PHE A 213 12.42 3.12 0.39
N PHE A 214 12.40 3.62 -0.84
CA PHE A 214 11.32 3.42 -1.80
C PHE A 214 11.86 3.31 -3.23
N LEU A 215 11.12 2.60 -4.08
CA LEU A 215 11.34 2.58 -5.51
C LEU A 215 10.45 3.61 -6.19
N SER A 216 10.96 4.20 -7.27
CA SER A 216 10.23 5.15 -8.09
C SER A 216 10.44 4.77 -9.55
N ALA A 217 9.36 4.45 -10.25
CA ALA A 217 9.35 4.15 -11.67
C ALA A 217 8.78 5.34 -12.46
N HIS A 218 9.41 5.67 -13.58
CA HIS A 218 9.17 6.92 -14.30
C HIS A 218 9.15 6.67 -15.81
N CYS A 219 8.37 7.48 -16.52
CA CYS A 219 8.68 7.81 -17.90
C CYS A 219 9.61 9.04 -17.89
N ASN A 220 10.82 8.90 -18.42
CA ASN A 220 11.78 9.99 -18.52
C ASN A 220 12.04 10.31 -19.99
N MET A 221 12.21 11.58 -20.32
CA MET A 221 12.80 11.98 -21.60
C MET A 221 14.32 11.95 -21.47
N ASP A 222 14.98 11.16 -22.32
CA ASP A 222 16.43 11.24 -22.42
C ASP A 222 16.81 12.49 -23.24
N GLN A 223 17.62 13.37 -22.64
CA GLN A 223 17.99 14.65 -23.25
C GLN A 223 18.95 14.47 -24.44
N GLN A 224 19.69 13.37 -24.49
CA GLN A 224 20.63 13.10 -25.57
C GLN A 224 19.94 12.46 -26.78
N SER A 225 19.12 11.44 -26.54
CA SER A 225 18.48 10.68 -27.61
C SER A 225 17.08 11.18 -27.99
N SER A 226 16.54 12.17 -27.27
CA SER A 226 15.25 12.81 -27.52
C SER A 226 14.05 11.84 -27.54
N PHE A 227 14.16 10.68 -26.89
CA PHE A 227 13.05 9.75 -26.73
C PHE A 227 12.67 9.53 -25.26
N HIS A 228 11.41 9.20 -25.04
CA HIS A 228 10.92 8.77 -23.73
C HIS A 228 11.38 7.34 -23.43
N CYS A 229 11.72 7.04 -22.18
CA CYS A 229 12.20 5.73 -21.74
C CYS A 229 11.75 5.41 -20.31
N PHE A 230 11.72 4.12 -19.99
CA PHE A 230 11.37 3.66 -18.66
C PHE A 230 12.58 3.73 -17.72
N GLY A 231 12.46 4.50 -16.64
CA GLY A 231 13.49 4.63 -15.63
C GLY A 231 13.04 4.09 -14.27
N LEU A 232 14.00 3.55 -13.52
CA LEU A 232 13.80 3.06 -12.17
C LEU A 232 14.85 3.65 -11.24
N PHE A 233 14.39 4.13 -10.08
CA PHE A 233 15.20 4.81 -9.09
C PHE A 233 14.89 4.30 -7.70
N LEU A 234 15.92 4.32 -6.86
CA LEU A 234 15.90 4.06 -5.44
C LEU A 234 16.05 5.39 -4.70
N GLY A 235 15.09 5.69 -3.82
CA GLY A 235 15.13 6.86 -2.95
C GLY A 235 15.16 6.46 -1.47
N MET A 236 15.69 7.33 -0.63
CA MET A 236 15.65 7.21 0.83
C MET A 236 14.58 8.16 1.39
N GLN A 237 13.71 7.65 2.25
CA GLN A 237 12.52 8.38 2.73
C GLN A 237 12.89 9.48 3.74
N GLU A 238 13.78 9.19 4.69
CA GLU A 238 14.12 10.12 5.76
C GLU A 238 15.37 10.95 5.42
N LYS A 239 15.35 12.22 5.84
CA LYS A 239 16.55 13.06 5.90
C LYS A 239 17.20 12.86 7.27
N GLY A 240 17.95 11.78 7.43
CA GLY A 240 18.79 11.57 8.61
C GLY A 240 20.13 12.30 8.47
N SER A 241 20.77 12.61 9.61
CA SER A 241 22.16 13.12 9.65
C SER A 241 23.20 12.06 9.30
N VAL A 242 22.79 10.80 9.14
CA VAL A 242 23.66 9.65 8.92
C VAL A 242 23.67 9.29 7.44
N SER A 243 24.87 9.18 6.87
CA SER A 243 25.06 8.71 5.51
C SER A 243 24.94 7.18 5.43
N PHE A 244 24.24 6.66 4.43
CA PHE A 244 24.00 5.22 4.28
C PHE A 244 24.49 4.73 2.92
N ALA A 245 25.57 3.95 2.91
CA ALA A 245 26.17 3.41 1.69
C ALA A 245 25.49 2.10 1.28
N VAL A 246 24.95 2.08 0.07
CA VAL A 246 24.16 0.95 -0.45
C VAL A 246 24.67 0.55 -1.82
N ASP A 247 24.96 -0.73 -1.98
CA ASP A 247 25.07 -1.38 -3.29
C ASP A 247 23.66 -1.78 -3.72
N TYR A 248 23.25 -1.46 -4.95
CA TYR A 248 21.94 -1.82 -5.45
C TYR A 248 22.00 -2.37 -6.88
N GLU A 249 21.09 -3.30 -7.16
CA GLU A 249 20.91 -3.92 -8.45
C GLU A 249 19.43 -3.89 -8.84
N PHE A 250 19.14 -3.39 -10.04
CA PHE A 250 17.85 -3.49 -10.67
C PHE A 250 17.85 -4.59 -11.71
N ALA A 251 16.84 -5.44 -11.66
CA ALA A 251 16.62 -6.54 -12.57
C ALA A 251 15.16 -6.60 -13.00
N ALA A 252 14.90 -7.23 -14.15
CA ALA A 252 13.56 -7.42 -14.65
C ALA A 252 13.41 -8.83 -15.24
N ARG A 253 12.18 -9.35 -15.24
CA ARG A 253 11.86 -10.65 -15.80
C ARG A 253 11.39 -10.51 -17.25
N LEU A 254 11.88 -11.36 -18.15
CA LEU A 254 11.55 -11.33 -19.57
C LEU A 254 10.55 -12.44 -19.98
N LYS A 255 10.54 -13.59 -19.31
CA LYS A 255 9.58 -14.67 -19.58
C LYS A 255 9.06 -15.32 -18.30
N PRO A 256 7.87 -15.96 -18.34
CA PRO A 256 7.27 -16.61 -17.16
C PRO A 256 8.14 -17.68 -16.50
N THR A 257 9.06 -18.30 -17.25
CA THR A 257 9.93 -19.38 -16.79
C THR A 257 11.37 -18.95 -16.58
N GLU A 258 11.74 -17.72 -16.95
CA GLU A 258 13.11 -17.23 -16.85
C GLU A 258 13.38 -16.58 -15.49
N GLU A 259 14.64 -16.48 -15.11
CA GLU A 259 15.08 -15.73 -13.93
C GLU A 259 15.06 -14.22 -14.19
N TYR A 260 15.19 -13.43 -13.12
CA TYR A 260 15.37 -11.98 -13.24
C TYR A 260 16.74 -11.68 -13.86
N VAL A 261 16.73 -10.91 -14.95
CA VAL A 261 17.95 -10.50 -15.65
C VAL A 261 18.39 -9.13 -15.15
N SER A 262 19.66 -9.03 -14.74
CA SER A 262 20.28 -7.78 -14.32
C SER A 262 20.18 -6.71 -15.42
N LYS A 263 19.74 -5.50 -15.06
CA LYS A 263 19.62 -4.36 -15.97
C LYS A 263 20.54 -3.22 -15.60
N TYR A 264 20.74 -3.00 -14.31
CA TYR A 264 21.63 -1.96 -13.83
C TYR A 264 22.16 -2.31 -12.44
N LYS A 265 23.44 -2.03 -12.20
CA LYS A 265 24.06 -2.09 -10.87
C LYS A 265 24.69 -0.75 -10.57
N GLY A 266 24.57 -0.31 -9.33
CA GLY A 266 25.18 0.91 -8.87
C GLY A 266 25.48 0.84 -7.39
N ASN A 267 26.22 1.84 -6.92
CA ASN A 267 26.36 2.10 -5.49
C ASN A 267 26.12 3.58 -5.25
N TYR A 268 25.65 3.90 -4.05
CA TYR A 268 25.47 5.28 -3.64
C TYR A 268 25.48 5.42 -2.14
N THR A 269 26.02 6.56 -1.68
CA THR A 269 25.94 6.98 -0.28
C THR A 269 24.80 7.97 -0.12
N PHE A 270 23.68 7.52 0.45
CA PHE A 270 22.50 8.32 0.66
C PHE A 270 22.69 9.25 1.87
N THR A 271 22.44 10.54 1.68
CA THR A 271 22.42 11.57 2.74
C THR A 271 21.03 12.21 2.91
N GLY A 272 20.01 11.63 2.25
CA GLY A 272 18.62 12.13 2.24
C GLY A 272 18.28 13.00 1.03
N GLY A 273 17.01 12.98 0.62
CA GLY A 273 16.46 13.92 -0.38
C GLY A 273 16.86 13.69 -1.84
N LYS A 274 17.64 12.64 -2.16
CA LYS A 274 18.00 12.28 -3.54
C LYS A 274 17.62 10.84 -3.84
N ALA A 275 17.11 10.61 -5.05
CA ALA A 275 16.93 9.29 -5.63
C ALA A 275 18.02 9.02 -6.67
N VAL A 276 18.50 7.78 -6.72
CA VAL A 276 19.53 7.32 -7.65
C VAL A 276 19.04 6.11 -8.42
N GLY A 277 19.51 5.93 -9.65
CA GLY A 277 19.07 4.83 -10.48
C GLY A 277 19.44 5.05 -11.92
N TYR A 278 18.65 4.49 -12.82
CA TYR A 278 18.94 4.50 -14.25
C TYR A 278 17.75 5.02 -15.05
N ARG A 279 18.02 5.99 -15.93
CA ARG A 279 16.98 6.69 -16.70
C ARG A 279 16.31 5.79 -17.73
N ASN A 280 17.08 4.93 -18.38
CA ASN A 280 16.62 4.00 -19.42
C ASN A 280 16.95 2.55 -19.01
N LEU A 281 16.20 2.00 -18.06
CA LEU A 281 16.44 0.67 -17.46
C LEU A 281 16.55 -0.45 -18.52
N PHE A 282 15.80 -0.34 -19.61
CA PHE A 282 15.73 -1.39 -20.64
C PHE A 282 16.57 -1.11 -21.88
N GLY A 283 17.20 0.06 -21.99
CA GLY A 283 17.98 0.46 -23.16
C GLY A 283 17.15 0.66 -24.43
N ILE A 284 15.82 0.85 -24.31
CA ILE A 284 14.91 0.97 -25.45
C ILE A 284 13.94 2.17 -25.31
N PRO A 285 13.43 2.72 -26.41
CA PRO A 285 12.39 3.76 -26.37
C PRO A 285 11.08 3.27 -25.74
N TRP A 286 10.32 4.20 -25.20
CA TRP A 286 9.03 3.96 -24.55
C TRP A 286 8.02 3.29 -25.48
N THR A 287 8.02 3.66 -26.76
CA THR A 287 7.16 3.06 -27.79
C THR A 287 7.44 1.58 -27.97
N ALA A 288 8.71 1.18 -28.03
CA ALA A 288 9.12 -0.23 -28.08
C ALA A 288 8.85 -0.95 -26.75
N PHE A 289 9.11 -0.28 -25.62
CA PHE A 289 8.83 -0.84 -24.30
C PHE A 289 7.35 -1.16 -24.11
N MET A 290 6.44 -0.28 -24.56
CA MET A 290 4.99 -0.44 -24.42
C MET A 290 4.31 -1.20 -25.57
N ALA A 291 5.06 -1.64 -26.58
CA ALA A 291 4.52 -2.38 -27.72
C ALA A 291 3.83 -3.69 -27.29
N GLU A 292 2.84 -4.14 -28.06
CA GLU A 292 2.06 -5.35 -27.73
C GLU A 292 2.95 -6.59 -27.62
N ASP A 293 3.97 -6.69 -28.48
CA ASP A 293 4.97 -7.75 -28.55
C ASP A 293 6.15 -7.55 -27.59
N SER A 294 6.10 -6.54 -26.71
CA SER A 294 7.15 -6.28 -25.73
C SER A 294 7.34 -7.46 -24.78
N ILE A 295 8.57 -7.98 -24.77
CA ILE A 295 8.98 -9.11 -23.93
C ILE A 295 8.99 -8.79 -22.42
N TYR A 296 8.86 -7.52 -22.03
CA TYR A 296 8.92 -7.13 -20.62
C TYR A 296 7.61 -7.31 -19.86
N PHE A 297 6.50 -7.56 -20.58
CA PHE A 297 5.19 -7.75 -19.97
C PHE A 297 4.76 -9.21 -20.03
N ILE A 298 4.80 -9.88 -18.87
CA ILE A 298 4.35 -11.25 -18.73
C ILE A 298 2.89 -11.22 -18.28
N ASN A 299 1.97 -11.68 -19.13
CA ASN A 299 0.52 -11.60 -18.89
C ASN A 299 0.06 -10.17 -18.53
N GLY A 300 0.65 -9.16 -19.19
CA GLY A 300 0.34 -7.76 -18.95
C GLY A 300 0.98 -7.15 -17.69
N ILE A 301 1.92 -7.84 -17.04
CA ILE A 301 2.60 -7.36 -15.83
C ILE A 301 4.10 -7.24 -16.09
N LEU A 302 4.66 -6.07 -15.78
CA LEU A 302 6.09 -5.86 -15.66
C LEU A 302 6.55 -6.30 -14.27
N HIS A 303 7.48 -7.25 -14.22
CA HIS A 303 8.06 -7.76 -12.98
C HIS A 303 9.46 -7.19 -12.76
N LEU A 304 9.59 -6.33 -11.75
CA LEU A 304 10.86 -5.70 -11.36
C LEU A 304 11.38 -6.31 -10.05
N ARG A 305 12.70 -6.40 -9.93
CA ARG A 305 13.41 -6.77 -8.71
C ARG A 305 14.48 -5.72 -8.43
N ALA A 306 14.53 -5.24 -7.19
CA ALA A 306 15.63 -4.45 -6.68
C ALA A 306 16.31 -5.21 -5.53
N GLU A 307 17.59 -5.48 -5.65
CA GLU A 307 18.40 -6.03 -4.57
C GLU A 307 19.26 -4.92 -3.98
N LEU A 308 19.26 -4.77 -2.67
CA LEU A 308 20.03 -3.76 -1.95
C LEU A 308 20.84 -4.44 -0.86
N ALA A 309 22.10 -4.05 -0.72
CA ALA A 309 22.98 -4.50 0.36
C ALA A 309 23.70 -3.30 0.99
N ILE A 310 23.83 -3.31 2.31
CA ILE A 310 24.65 -2.31 3.00
C ILE A 310 26.11 -2.55 2.64
N ARG A 311 26.79 -1.47 2.25
CA ARG A 311 28.23 -1.49 2.04
C ARG A 311 28.91 -1.20 3.37
N GLN A 312 29.75 -2.15 3.81
CA GLN A 312 30.65 -1.97 4.96
C GLN A 312 31.85 -1.13 4.56
#